data_AF-A0A929WAA9-F1
#
_entry.id   AF-A0A929WAA9-F1
#
_cell.length_a   1.000
_cell.length_b   1.000
_cell.length_c   1.000
_cell.angle_alpha   90.00
_cell.angle_beta   90.00
_cell.angle_gamma   90.00
#
_symmetry.space_group_name_H-M   'P 1'
#
loop_
_entity.id
_entity.type
_entity.pdbx_description
1 polymer ?
#
loop_
_entity_poly.entity_id
_entity_poly.type
_entity_poly.pdbx_seq_one_letter_code
_entity_poly.pdbx_strand_id
1 'polypeptide(L)'
;MAQYTPIAETPNFIVLDSYTKYAALHEPPTGYQTESELENEFIADLRAQGYEYLPDLRTPDALRANARRQLEGLNAVQFTDAEWQRFCDEFLDCPSDTITDKTDKVQ
;
A
#
# COMPACT_ATOMS: atom_id res chain seq x y z
N MET A 1 -7.31 38.84 6.42
CA MET A 1 -6.82 37.44 6.44
C MET A 1 -5.31 37.52 6.57
N ALA A 2 -4.72 36.90 7.60
CA ALA A 2 -3.29 36.98 7.83
C ALA A 2 -2.55 36.22 6.70
N GLN A 3 -1.67 36.92 6.00
CA GLN A 3 -0.87 36.37 4.93
C GLN A 3 0.38 35.77 5.57
N TYR A 4 0.41 34.45 5.68
CA TYR A 4 1.57 33.72 6.20
C TYR A 4 2.56 33.51 5.07
N THR A 5 3.81 33.91 5.27
CA THR A 5 4.91 33.64 4.33
C THR A 5 5.54 32.31 4.73
N PRO A 6 5.38 31.22 3.96
CA PRO A 6 5.97 29.94 4.29
C PRO A 6 7.50 30.03 4.21
N ILE A 7 8.19 29.48 5.22
CA ILE A 7 9.65 29.54 5.37
C ILE A 7 10.34 28.46 4.49
N ALA A 8 9.60 27.42 4.11
CA ALA A 8 9.99 26.44 3.11
C ALA A 8 8.75 25.81 2.47
N GLU A 9 8.66 25.82 1.14
CA GLU A 9 7.68 25.04 0.37
C GLU A 9 8.42 23.87 -0.29
N THR A 10 8.06 22.65 0.09
CA THR A 10 8.45 21.47 -0.68
C THR A 10 7.44 21.28 -1.81
N PRO A 11 7.84 21.14 -3.08
CA PRO A 11 6.90 21.07 -4.21
C PRO A 11 6.03 19.80 -4.24
N ASN A 12 6.28 18.82 -3.35
CA ASN A 12 5.61 17.53 -3.34
C ASN A 12 4.62 17.43 -2.17
N PHE A 13 3.44 18.04 -2.32
CA PHE A 13 2.35 17.92 -1.34
C PHE A 13 1.43 16.74 -1.68
N ILE A 14 0.87 16.08 -0.66
CA ILE A 14 -0.15 15.04 -0.83
C ILE A 14 -1.55 15.62 -1.10
N VAL A 15 -1.76 16.91 -0.78
CA VAL A 15 -2.96 17.66 -1.16
C VAL A 15 -2.61 18.52 -2.37
N LEU A 16 -3.22 18.20 -3.51
CA LEU A 16 -2.96 18.90 -4.77
C LEU A 16 -3.74 20.21 -4.84
N ASP A 17 -3.04 21.31 -5.14
CA ASP A 17 -3.66 22.63 -5.40
C ASP A 17 -4.48 22.62 -6.70
N SER A 18 -4.00 21.88 -7.71
CA SER A 18 -4.70 21.66 -8.97
C SER A 18 -4.66 20.19 -9.36
N TYR A 19 -5.82 19.61 -9.66
CA TYR A 19 -5.95 18.23 -10.16
C TYR A 19 -6.78 18.21 -11.45
N THR A 20 -6.18 17.72 -12.53
CA THR A 20 -6.89 17.48 -13.78
C THR A 20 -7.64 16.16 -13.67
N LYS A 21 -8.97 16.21 -13.70
CA LYS A 21 -9.80 15.00 -13.62
C LYS A 21 -9.48 14.05 -14.76
N TYR A 22 -9.31 12.77 -14.45
CA TYR A 22 -9.09 11.71 -15.44
C TYR A 22 -10.16 11.70 -16.55
N ALA A 23 -11.43 11.91 -16.19
CA ALA A 23 -12.56 12.01 -17.15
C ALA A 23 -12.51 13.24 -18.08
N ALA A 24 -11.60 14.20 -17.86
CA ALA A 24 -11.36 15.31 -18.78
C ALA A 24 -10.27 14.97 -19.82
N LEU A 25 -9.49 13.91 -19.58
CA LEU A 25 -8.40 13.43 -20.42
C LEU A 25 -8.77 12.14 -21.17
N HIS A 26 -9.74 11.40 -20.65
CA HIS A 26 -10.20 10.12 -21.18
C HIS A 26 -11.73 10.14 -21.37
N GLU A 27 -12.22 9.44 -22.40
CA GLU A 27 -13.67 9.34 -22.66
C GLU A 27 -14.36 8.75 -21.42
N PRO A 28 -15.41 9.41 -20.88
CA PRO A 28 -16.12 8.90 -19.72
C PRO A 28 -16.75 7.53 -20.06
N PRO A 29 -16.66 6.54 -19.16
CA PRO A 29 -17.24 5.22 -19.43
C PRO A 29 -18.74 5.37 -19.71
N THR A 30 -19.13 5.06 -20.93
CA THR A 30 -20.52 5.10 -21.40
C THR A 30 -21.28 3.88 -20.87
N GLY A 31 -21.72 3.91 -19.60
CA GLY A 31 -22.65 2.92 -19.06
C GLY A 31 -22.47 2.57 -17.58
N TYR A 32 -23.33 1.68 -17.07
CA TYR A 32 -23.14 1.02 -15.78
C TYR A 32 -22.01 -0.02 -15.94
N GLN A 33 -20.87 0.25 -15.32
CA GLN A 33 -19.73 -0.66 -15.25
C GLN A 33 -20.02 -1.77 -14.23
N THR A 34 -19.61 -2.99 -14.52
CA THR A 34 -19.67 -4.12 -13.58
C THR A 34 -18.52 -4.03 -12.56
N GLU A 35 -18.65 -4.68 -11.40
CA GLU A 35 -17.58 -4.71 -10.38
C GLU A 35 -16.27 -5.28 -10.93
N SER A 36 -16.34 -6.28 -11.81
CA SER A 36 -15.16 -6.88 -12.45
C SER A 36 -14.47 -5.92 -13.42
N GLU A 37 -15.22 -5.08 -14.14
CA GLU A 37 -14.63 -4.06 -15.02
C GLU A 37 -13.99 -2.95 -14.19
N LEU A 38 -14.59 -2.54 -13.06
CA LEU A 38 -14.01 -1.57 -12.13
C LEU A 38 -12.72 -2.09 -11.48
N GLU A 39 -12.71 -3.35 -11.06
CA GLU A 39 -11.52 -3.99 -10.46
C GLU A 39 -10.34 -4.01 -11.43
N ASN A 40 -10.57 -4.38 -12.69
CA ASN A 40 -9.51 -4.44 -13.70
C ASN A 40 -8.93 -3.05 -14.01
N GLU A 41 -9.77 -2.02 -14.13
CA GLU A 41 -9.33 -0.63 -14.33
C GLU A 41 -8.51 -0.15 -13.12
N PHE A 42 -9.00 -0.38 -11.91
CA PHE A 42 -8.30 0.00 -10.68
C PHE A 42 -6.92 -0.67 -10.55
N ILE A 43 -6.81 -1.96 -10.86
CA ILE A 43 -5.53 -2.66 -10.89
C ILE A 43 -4.60 -2.05 -11.94
N ALA A 44 -5.11 -1.70 -13.12
CA ALA A 44 -4.30 -1.07 -14.17
C ALA A 44 -3.75 0.30 -13.73
N ASP A 45 -4.59 1.12 -13.09
CA ASP A 45 -4.20 2.43 -12.56
C ASP A 45 -3.12 2.32 -11.46
N LEU A 46 -3.29 1.39 -10.51
CA LEU A 46 -2.28 1.14 -9.48
C LEU A 46 -0.95 0.69 -10.10
N ARG A 47 -1.00 -0.18 -11.12
CA ARG A 47 0.22 -0.59 -11.83
C ARG A 47 0.89 0.58 -12.54
N ALA A 48 0.11 1.49 -13.12
CA ALA A 48 0.64 2.72 -13.74
C ALA A 48 1.28 3.67 -12.70
N GLN A 49 0.79 3.67 -11.46
CA GLN A 49 1.38 4.39 -10.33
C GLN A 49 2.63 3.72 -9.74
N GLY A 50 3.02 2.55 -10.26
CA GLY A 50 4.21 1.82 -9.84
C GLY A 50 3.96 0.74 -8.77
N TYR A 51 2.71 0.43 -8.45
CA TYR A 51 2.38 -0.70 -7.57
C TYR A 51 2.56 -2.03 -8.31
N GLU A 52 3.26 -2.96 -7.68
CA GLU A 52 3.44 -4.31 -8.22
C GLU A 52 2.19 -5.15 -7.97
N TYR A 53 1.64 -5.71 -9.05
CA TYR A 53 0.51 -6.64 -8.96
C TYR A 53 1.02 -8.07 -8.81
N LEU A 54 0.69 -8.70 -7.68
CA LEU A 54 1.10 -10.07 -7.33
C LEU A 54 -0.13 -10.99 -7.27
N PRO A 55 -0.56 -11.60 -8.40
CA PRO A 55 -1.76 -12.44 -8.46
C PRO A 55 -1.65 -13.75 -7.67
N ASP A 56 -0.43 -14.18 -7.38
CA ASP A 56 -0.13 -15.46 -6.72
C ASP A 56 -0.23 -15.38 -5.18
N LEU A 57 -0.43 -14.17 -4.62
CA LEU A 57 -0.63 -13.96 -3.18
C LEU A 57 -2.06 -14.29 -2.75
N ARG A 58 -2.42 -15.57 -2.83
CA ARG A 58 -3.76 -16.08 -2.49
C ARG A 58 -3.84 -16.83 -1.18
N THR A 59 -2.71 -17.09 -0.53
CA THR A 59 -2.65 -17.83 0.73
C THR A 59 -1.96 -17.00 1.82
N PRO A 60 -2.35 -17.21 3.11
CA PRO A 60 -1.66 -16.57 4.23
C PRO A 60 -0.16 -16.85 4.25
N ASP A 61 0.26 -18.06 3.89
CA ASP A 61 1.68 -18.44 3.84
C ASP A 61 2.44 -17.69 2.73
N ALA A 62 1.81 -17.49 1.56
CA ALA A 62 2.40 -16.70 0.48
C ALA A 62 2.55 -15.23 0.88
N LEU A 63 1.57 -14.67 1.62
CA LEU A 63 1.65 -13.31 2.17
C LEU A 63 2.80 -13.18 3.17
N ARG A 64 2.96 -14.15 4.10
CA ARG A 64 4.07 -14.17 5.06
C ARG A 64 5.43 -14.26 4.36
N ALA A 65 5.56 -15.12 3.34
CA ALA A 65 6.79 -15.23 2.55
C ALA A 65 7.13 -13.93 1.79
N ASN A 66 6.11 -13.22 1.28
CA ASN A 66 6.32 -11.92 0.66
C ASN A 66 6.73 -10.86 1.68
N ALA A 67 6.07 -10.80 2.83
CA ALA A 67 6.42 -9.87 3.92
C ALA A 67 7.87 -10.07 4.37
N ARG A 68 8.33 -11.33 4.51
CA ARG A 68 9.74 -11.65 4.81
C ARG A 68 10.69 -11.02 3.81
N ARG A 69 10.47 -11.27 2.50
CA ARG A 69 11.33 -10.71 1.44
C ARG A 69 11.38 -9.19 1.46
N GLN A 70 10.24 -8.53 1.70
CA GLN A 70 10.17 -7.07 1.76
C GLN A 70 10.89 -6.51 3.00
N LEU A 71 10.75 -7.15 4.16
CA LEU A 71 11.44 -6.75 5.39
C LEU A 71 12.95 -6.99 5.32
N GLU A 72 13.38 -8.10 4.74
CA GLU A 72 14.79 -8.41 4.47
C GLU A 72 15.41 -7.37 3.53
N GLY A 73 14.70 -7.02 2.44
CA GLY A 73 15.13 -5.99 1.50
C GLY A 73 15.20 -4.59 2.11
N LEU A 74 14.20 -4.21 2.92
CA LEU A 74 14.14 -2.89 3.56
C LEU A 74 15.22 -2.72 4.64
N ASN A 75 15.46 -3.75 5.45
CA ASN A 75 16.40 -3.69 6.58
C ASN A 75 17.80 -4.21 6.25
N ALA A 76 18.02 -4.71 5.02
CA ALA A 76 19.26 -5.37 4.60
C ALA A 76 19.71 -6.51 5.55
N VAL A 77 18.73 -7.28 6.05
CA VAL A 77 18.96 -8.45 6.93
C VAL A 77 18.52 -9.72 6.21
N GLN A 78 19.04 -10.86 6.64
CA GLN A 78 18.57 -12.18 6.21
C GLN A 78 18.06 -12.91 7.44
N PHE A 79 16.77 -13.27 7.46
CA PHE A 79 16.23 -14.08 8.54
C PHE A 79 16.54 -15.55 8.26
N THR A 80 16.80 -16.33 9.31
CA THR A 80 16.63 -17.79 9.25
C THR A 80 15.16 -18.17 9.43
N ASP A 81 14.79 -19.39 9.06
CA ASP A 81 13.39 -19.83 9.20
C ASP A 81 12.93 -19.84 10.66
N ALA A 82 13.82 -20.19 11.59
CA ALA A 82 13.54 -20.17 13.02
C ALA A 82 13.36 -18.73 13.55
N GLU A 83 14.19 -17.78 13.11
CA GLU A 83 14.06 -16.37 13.49
C GLU A 83 12.81 -15.74 12.90
N TRP A 84 12.49 -16.07 11.65
CA TRP A 84 11.27 -15.61 11.00
C TRP A 84 10.02 -16.09 11.72
N GLN A 85 9.97 -17.38 12.09
CA GLN A 85 8.84 -17.93 12.85
C GLN A 85 8.70 -17.24 14.21
N ARG A 86 9.81 -17.05 14.93
CA ARG A 86 9.79 -16.33 16.21
C ARG A 86 9.30 -14.88 16.03
N PHE A 87 9.78 -14.18 15.01
CA PHE A 87 9.35 -12.81 14.71
C PHE A 87 7.84 -12.74 14.39
N CYS A 88 7.32 -13.71 13.65
CA CYS A 88 5.89 -13.81 13.40
C CYS A 88 5.09 -14.02 14.68
N ASP A 89 5.49 -14.96 15.52
CA ASP A 89 4.73 -15.34 16.72
C ASP A 89 4.84 -14.29 17.85
N GLU A 90 5.99 -13.60 17.96
CA GLU A 90 6.23 -12.60 19.01
C GLU A 90 5.81 -11.19 18.61
N PHE A 91 5.92 -10.81 17.33
CA PHE A 91 5.75 -9.41 16.90
C PHE A 91 4.72 -9.20 15.78
N LEU A 92 4.76 -9.98 14.69
CA LEU A 92 3.96 -9.66 13.50
C LEU A 92 2.51 -10.16 13.58
N ASP A 93 2.29 -11.34 14.15
CA ASP A 93 0.99 -12.02 14.21
C ASP A 93 0.83 -12.74 15.55
N CYS A 94 1.00 -12.00 16.64
CA CYS A 94 0.84 -12.55 17.97
C CYS A 94 -0.63 -12.96 18.17
N PRO A 95 -0.94 -14.20 18.60
CA PRO A 95 -2.32 -14.67 18.76
C PRO A 95 -3.16 -13.84 19.72
N SER A 96 -2.52 -13.07 20.61
CA SER A 96 -3.17 -12.18 21.58
C SER A 96 -3.40 -10.76 21.07
N ASP A 97 -2.87 -10.38 19.91
CA ASP A 97 -2.99 -9.02 19.39
C ASP A 97 -4.42 -8.73 18.90
N THR A 98 -4.96 -7.62 19.36
CA THR A 98 -6.22 -7.07 18.84
C THR A 98 -5.96 -6.11 17.66
N ILE A 99 -7.02 -5.67 16.97
CA ILE A 99 -6.91 -4.71 15.86
C ILE A 99 -6.21 -3.41 16.30
N THR A 100 -6.42 -2.99 17.56
CA THR A 100 -5.78 -1.81 18.14
C THR A 100 -4.27 -2.00 18.26
N ASP A 101 -3.82 -3.14 18.81
CA ASP A 101 -2.39 -3.45 18.96
C ASP A 101 -1.68 -3.52 17.59
N LYS A 102 -2.37 -4.04 16.57
CA LYS A 102 -1.88 -4.05 15.18
C LYS A 102 -1.77 -2.64 14.59
N THR A 103 -2.68 -1.74 14.95
CA THR A 103 -2.65 -0.34 14.50
C THR A 103 -1.50 0.41 15.15
N ASP A 104 -1.28 0.24 16.45
CA ASP A 104 -0.18 0.88 17.20
C ASP A 104 1.21 0.46 16.70
N LYS A 105 1.34 -0.74 16.12
CA LYS A 105 2.61 -1.19 15.51
C LYS A 105 2.94 -0.51 14.18
N VAL A 106 1.95 0.07 13.50
CA VAL A 106 2.09 0.62 12.14
C VAL A 106 2.12 2.16 12.13
N GLN A 107 1.47 2.82 13.11
CA GLN A 107 1.41 4.28 13.23
C GLN A 107 2.63 4.89 13.90
#